data_AF-A0A3D2S319-F1
#
_entry.id   AF-A0A3D2S319-F1
#
_cell.length_a   1.000
_cell.length_b   1.000
_cell.length_c   1.000
_cell.angle_alpha   90.00
_cell.angle_beta   90.00
_cell.angle_gamma   90.00
#
_symmetry.space_group_name_H-M   'P 1'
#
loop_
_entity.id
_entity.type
_entity.pdbx_description
1 polymer ?
#
loop_
_entity_poly.entity_id
_entity_poly.type
_entity_poly.pdbx_seq_one_letter_code
_entity_poly.pdbx_strand_id
1 'polypeptide(L)'
;KTERFMQSSNDIHTNSLGMQFVRIESGTFRMGIGKTPLPSELTDNTSQQQSRKPDQRPYLRNGDFDEHPSHMVTITQPFQVSSYQVTNIQYEQFDPTHRELRGKLGFSQEDDEAVVFISWYDAVNFCQWLSEKEGVTYRLPTEAEWEYACRAGTTTYYHTGDSLPEEFYKNANDSWYPSVGRGGGPEEEVVPLIVGQTPPNSWGLSDMHGNVEEWCYDWYGPYEKVDQVNPVGRENGLFRVTRGGSHSTPIYYLRSSNRIGTLPEDKSWLIGFRLVIGELPKSDPLPSLAPELWSQEVSQTRFDWSEKSTEAQPYFSDPKPFIHIPDSDQVPTFGKHNHQPSITWCPNGDLLTIWFSTYSERGREMTVMASRLRHGHDEWDPPSEFFDAPDRNLTGAALYNDRQGQLYHFNGLAAAGTWGPLALVMRTSTDNGCTWLTPRIIGSEHQNRHQVISGTSQTQEGYLIQPCDAVPGGSGGTAIHISRDGGQTWNDPGAGKPKPEFAEGQTGAWIAGIHAGVVQLRDGRLLAFG
;
A
#
# COMPACT_ATOMS: atom_id res chain seq x y z
N LYS A 1 -6.58 -57.13 -2.69
CA LYS A 1 -5.29 -56.57 -3.13
C LYS A 1 -5.24 -55.16 -2.58
N THR A 2 -4.43 -55.05 -1.53
CA THR A 2 -4.13 -53.93 -0.64
C THR A 2 -4.10 -52.55 -1.30
N GLU A 3 -4.86 -51.63 -0.70
CA GLU A 3 -4.71 -50.19 -0.80
C GLU A 3 -3.28 -49.79 -0.42
N ARG A 4 -2.58 -49.08 -1.31
CA ARG A 4 -1.42 -48.26 -0.95
C ARG A 4 -1.92 -46.83 -0.80
N PHE A 5 -2.15 -46.42 0.44
CA PHE A 5 -2.02 -45.01 0.80
C PHE A 5 -0.58 -44.59 0.47
N MET A 6 -0.42 -43.73 -0.54
CA MET A 6 0.82 -42.98 -0.71
C MET A 6 0.86 -41.95 0.42
N GLN A 7 1.50 -42.32 1.54
CA GLN A 7 2.21 -41.31 2.33
C GLN A 7 3.40 -40.86 1.48
N SER A 8 3.29 -39.73 0.79
CA SER A 8 4.48 -38.99 0.41
C SER A 8 5.06 -38.43 1.69
N SER A 9 6.20 -38.97 2.13
CA SER A 9 7.03 -38.24 3.09
C SER A 9 7.43 -36.94 2.38
N ASN A 10 6.89 -35.80 2.83
CA ASN A 10 7.45 -34.52 2.42
C ASN A 10 8.87 -34.49 2.97
N ASP A 11 9.87 -34.63 2.11
CA ASP A 11 11.27 -34.53 2.51
C ASP A 11 11.51 -33.10 3.03
N ILE A 12 11.54 -32.95 4.36
CA ILE A 12 11.86 -31.69 5.01
C ILE A 12 13.37 -31.50 4.92
N HIS A 13 13.80 -30.46 4.23
CA HIS A 13 15.18 -30.02 4.21
C HIS A 13 15.39 -28.93 5.26
N THR A 14 16.46 -29.04 6.06
CA THR A 14 16.85 -27.98 7.02
C THR A 14 18.17 -27.36 6.58
N ASN A 15 18.18 -26.04 6.41
CA ASN A 15 19.39 -25.32 5.97
C ASN A 15 20.34 -24.95 7.14
N SER A 16 21.40 -24.19 6.86
CA SER A 16 22.40 -23.82 7.88
C SER A 16 21.89 -22.87 8.96
N LEU A 17 20.74 -22.23 8.74
CA LEU A 17 20.08 -21.34 9.71
C LEU A 17 18.99 -22.07 10.53
N GLY A 18 18.83 -23.38 10.33
CA GLY A 18 17.77 -24.15 10.99
C GLY A 18 16.39 -23.98 10.35
N MET A 19 16.30 -23.33 9.18
CA MET A 19 15.04 -23.15 8.47
C MET A 19 14.61 -24.46 7.82
N GLN A 20 13.35 -24.85 8.03
CA GLN A 20 12.76 -26.03 7.40
C GLN A 20 12.13 -25.65 6.06
N PHE A 21 12.36 -26.48 5.05
CA PHE A 21 11.83 -26.32 3.70
C PHE A 21 11.03 -27.56 3.31
N VAL A 22 9.85 -27.33 2.77
CA VAL A 22 9.00 -28.39 2.19
C VAL A 22 9.08 -28.30 0.67
N ARG A 23 9.15 -29.47 0.04
CA ARG A 23 9.11 -29.57 -1.42
C ARG A 23 7.67 -29.43 -1.92
N ILE A 24 7.46 -28.53 -2.86
CA ILE A 24 6.19 -28.30 -3.55
C ILE A 24 6.31 -28.84 -4.97
N GLU A 25 5.44 -29.79 -5.32
CA GLU A 25 5.47 -30.42 -6.65
C GLU A 25 4.87 -29.51 -7.71
N SER A 26 5.42 -29.59 -8.93
CA SER A 26 4.87 -28.93 -10.11
C SER A 26 3.40 -29.29 -10.31
N GLY A 27 2.61 -28.36 -10.81
CA GLY A 27 1.19 -28.59 -11.02
C GLY A 27 0.51 -27.42 -11.69
N THR A 28 -0.81 -27.48 -11.75
CA THR A 28 -1.63 -26.43 -12.33
C THR A 28 -2.77 -26.13 -11.38
N PHE A 29 -3.00 -24.85 -11.11
CA PHE A 29 -4.04 -24.40 -10.21
C PHE A 29 -4.77 -23.19 -10.79
N ARG A 30 -5.91 -22.88 -10.17
CA ARG A 30 -6.68 -21.70 -10.50
C ARG A 30 -6.26 -20.58 -9.55
N MET A 31 -5.64 -19.54 -10.11
CA MET A 31 -5.22 -18.34 -9.38
C MET A 31 -6.35 -17.30 -9.37
N GLY A 32 -6.41 -16.49 -8.31
CA GLY A 32 -7.44 -15.48 -8.10
C GLY A 32 -8.77 -16.05 -7.61
N ILE A 33 -9.77 -15.17 -7.47
CA ILE A 33 -11.08 -15.53 -6.94
C ILE A 33 -12.08 -15.87 -8.05
N GLY A 34 -12.90 -16.90 -7.80
CA GLY A 34 -13.96 -17.29 -8.71
C GLY A 34 -15.11 -16.27 -8.77
N LYS A 35 -16.09 -16.54 -9.62
CA LYS A 35 -17.29 -15.68 -9.79
C LYS A 35 -18.38 -15.91 -8.75
N THR A 36 -18.17 -16.84 -7.82
CA THR A 36 -19.14 -17.12 -6.76
C THR A 36 -19.08 -15.98 -5.74
N PRO A 37 -20.19 -15.30 -5.46
CA PRO A 37 -20.22 -14.27 -4.43
C PRO A 37 -19.76 -14.82 -3.08
N LEU A 38 -18.93 -14.05 -2.39
CA LEU A 38 -18.48 -14.32 -1.03
C LEU A 38 -19.67 -14.32 -0.05
N PRO A 39 -19.60 -15.16 1.00
CA PRO A 39 -20.60 -15.19 2.06
C PRO A 39 -20.65 -13.85 2.81
N SER A 40 -21.84 -13.45 3.25
CA SER A 40 -22.06 -12.19 3.98
C SER A 40 -21.22 -12.10 5.25
N GLU A 41 -20.90 -13.23 5.87
CA GLU A 41 -20.09 -13.33 7.09
C GLU A 41 -18.64 -12.86 6.87
N LEU A 42 -18.14 -12.91 5.63
CA LEU A 42 -16.82 -12.38 5.25
C LEU A 42 -16.89 -10.93 4.80
N THR A 43 -17.98 -10.52 4.16
CA THR A 43 -18.09 -9.19 3.52
C THR A 43 -18.71 -8.15 4.45
N ASP A 44 -19.66 -8.56 5.29
CA ASP A 44 -20.29 -7.70 6.26
C ASP A 44 -19.41 -7.61 7.51
N ASN A 45 -19.06 -6.39 7.92
CA ASN A 45 -18.24 -6.17 9.11
C ASN A 45 -19.02 -6.40 10.43
N THR A 46 -20.15 -7.11 10.37
CA THR A 46 -21.13 -7.29 11.47
C THR A 46 -20.61 -8.19 12.58
N SER A 47 -19.74 -9.15 12.26
CA SER A 47 -19.15 -10.10 13.22
C SER A 47 -17.89 -9.57 13.92
N GLN A 48 -17.24 -8.52 13.39
CA GLN A 48 -15.91 -8.08 13.84
C GLN A 48 -15.88 -6.76 14.63
N GLN A 49 -17.00 -6.03 14.79
CA GLN A 49 -17.08 -4.90 15.73
C GLN A 49 -18.45 -4.74 16.41
N GLN A 50 -18.42 -4.36 17.69
CA GLN A 50 -19.50 -3.71 18.45
C GLN A 50 -19.80 -2.29 17.90
N SER A 51 -19.82 -2.09 16.58
CA SER A 51 -20.17 -0.82 15.96
C SER A 51 -21.68 -0.56 16.09
N ARG A 52 -22.07 0.66 16.49
CA ARG A 52 -23.49 1.09 16.52
C ARG A 52 -24.14 1.17 15.13
N LYS A 53 -23.37 1.01 14.05
CA LYS A 53 -23.85 0.95 12.66
C LYS A 53 -23.07 -0.14 11.92
N PRO A 54 -23.71 -1.24 11.48
CA PRO A 54 -23.02 -2.23 10.65
C PRO A 54 -22.60 -1.60 9.33
N ASP A 55 -21.30 -1.68 9.00
CA ASP A 55 -20.80 -1.26 7.70
C ASP A 55 -21.00 -2.43 6.74
N GLN A 56 -22.12 -2.40 6.00
CA GLN A 56 -22.35 -3.33 4.91
C GLN A 56 -21.36 -2.97 3.79
N ARG A 57 -20.50 -3.92 3.40
CA ARG A 57 -19.52 -3.72 2.33
C ARG A 57 -19.91 -4.56 1.11
N PRO A 58 -21.03 -4.25 0.43
CA PRO A 58 -21.50 -5.03 -0.71
C PRO A 58 -20.53 -4.98 -1.90
N TYR A 59 -19.62 -3.99 -1.93
CA TYR A 59 -18.57 -3.87 -2.94
C TYR A 59 -17.54 -5.01 -2.85
N LEU A 60 -17.34 -5.57 -1.64
CA LEU A 60 -16.45 -6.73 -1.41
C LEU A 60 -17.10 -8.07 -1.77
N ARG A 61 -18.38 -8.08 -2.15
CA ARG A 61 -19.15 -9.33 -2.34
C ARG A 61 -18.55 -10.26 -3.39
N ASN A 62 -17.79 -9.74 -4.34
CA ASN A 62 -17.19 -10.56 -5.40
C ASN A 62 -15.67 -10.71 -5.23
N GLY A 63 -15.09 -10.33 -4.09
CA GLY A 63 -13.64 -10.16 -3.96
C GLY A 63 -13.17 -8.81 -4.53
N ASP A 64 -11.89 -8.51 -4.33
CA ASP A 64 -11.28 -7.28 -4.84
C ASP A 64 -11.07 -7.37 -6.35
N PHE A 65 -11.12 -6.24 -7.05
CA PHE A 65 -11.14 -6.22 -8.52
C PHE A 65 -9.89 -6.85 -9.14
N ASP A 66 -8.76 -6.77 -8.45
CA ASP A 66 -7.45 -7.23 -8.89
C ASP A 66 -7.21 -8.71 -8.56
N GLU A 67 -8.09 -9.35 -7.79
CA GLU A 67 -8.20 -10.81 -7.68
C GLU A 67 -8.88 -11.42 -8.93
N HIS A 68 -9.39 -10.57 -9.84
CA HIS A 68 -10.01 -10.95 -11.10
C HIS A 68 -9.16 -10.56 -12.31
N PRO A 69 -9.32 -11.28 -13.44
CA PRO A 69 -10.07 -12.51 -13.58
C PRO A 69 -9.27 -13.70 -13.02
N SER A 70 -10.00 -14.66 -12.43
CA SER A 70 -9.40 -15.97 -12.15
C SER A 70 -9.00 -16.69 -13.44
N HIS A 71 -7.75 -17.17 -13.48
CA HIS A 71 -7.11 -17.80 -14.63
C HIS A 71 -6.31 -19.05 -14.20
N MET A 72 -5.94 -19.90 -15.15
CA MET A 72 -5.11 -21.06 -14.86
C MET A 72 -3.64 -20.66 -14.84
N VAL A 73 -2.91 -21.15 -13.84
CA VAL A 73 -1.45 -21.03 -13.77
C VAL A 73 -0.82 -22.40 -13.67
N THR A 74 0.17 -22.66 -14.53
CA THR A 74 0.97 -23.89 -14.49
C THR A 74 2.36 -23.58 -13.93
N ILE A 75 2.69 -24.21 -12.80
CA ILE A 75 4.04 -24.28 -12.24
C ILE A 75 4.70 -25.55 -12.78
N THR A 76 5.68 -25.39 -13.65
CA THR A 76 6.28 -26.48 -14.44
C THR A 76 7.41 -27.22 -13.75
N GLN A 77 8.02 -26.60 -12.73
CA GLN A 77 9.13 -27.18 -11.98
C GLN A 77 8.79 -27.20 -10.49
N PRO A 78 9.15 -28.28 -9.78
CA PRO A 78 9.06 -28.30 -8.33
C PRO A 78 10.05 -27.31 -7.72
N PHE A 79 9.69 -26.76 -6.58
CA PHE A 79 10.51 -25.82 -5.80
C PHE A 79 10.39 -26.19 -4.32
N GLN A 80 11.22 -25.62 -3.45
CA GLN A 80 11.04 -25.77 -2.00
C GLN A 80 10.68 -24.44 -1.38
N VAL A 81 9.80 -24.44 -0.37
CA VAL A 81 9.34 -23.24 0.32
C VAL A 81 9.64 -23.40 1.80
N SER A 82 10.09 -22.33 2.48
CA SER A 82 10.26 -22.38 3.92
C SER A 82 8.91 -22.60 4.62
N SER A 83 8.87 -23.56 5.54
CA SER A 83 7.66 -23.94 6.30
C SER A 83 7.04 -22.78 7.06
N TYR A 84 7.87 -21.82 7.45
CA TYR A 84 7.54 -20.65 8.24
C TYR A 84 8.07 -19.38 7.58
N GLN A 85 7.58 -18.23 8.03
CA GLN A 85 8.20 -16.94 7.78
C GLN A 85 9.61 -16.88 8.39
N VAL A 86 10.48 -16.02 7.83
CA VAL A 86 11.84 -15.80 8.36
C VAL A 86 11.74 -15.17 9.75
N THR A 87 12.48 -15.70 10.72
CA THR A 87 12.46 -15.18 12.10
C THR A 87 13.57 -14.16 12.37
N ASN A 88 13.45 -13.41 13.47
CA ASN A 88 14.47 -12.46 13.90
C ASN A 88 15.86 -13.11 14.03
N ILE A 89 15.97 -14.26 14.72
CA ILE A 89 17.29 -14.89 14.93
C ILE A 89 17.92 -15.38 13.63
N GLN A 90 17.10 -15.70 12.61
CA GLN A 90 17.58 -16.08 11.28
C GLN A 90 18.04 -14.85 10.50
N TYR A 91 17.24 -13.79 10.49
CA TYR A 91 17.55 -12.53 9.79
C TYR A 91 18.81 -11.87 10.37
N GLU A 92 18.99 -11.90 11.69
CA GLU A 92 20.14 -11.30 12.36
C GLU A 92 21.48 -12.01 12.08
N GLN A 93 21.46 -13.20 11.47
CA GLN A 93 22.69 -13.81 10.94
C GLN A 93 23.20 -13.08 9.68
N PHE A 94 22.30 -12.43 8.95
CA PHE A 94 22.61 -11.58 7.81
C PHE A 94 22.90 -10.15 8.26
N ASP A 95 22.01 -9.56 9.06
CA ASP A 95 22.13 -8.21 9.57
C ASP A 95 21.93 -8.16 11.10
N PRO A 96 23.01 -8.27 11.88
CA PRO A 96 22.93 -8.22 13.34
C PRO A 96 22.38 -6.90 13.90
N THR A 97 22.41 -5.81 13.11
CA THR A 97 21.93 -4.49 13.57
C THR A 97 20.42 -4.42 13.63
N HIS A 98 19.70 -5.30 12.91
CA HIS A 98 18.24 -5.40 12.95
C HIS A 98 17.70 -5.67 14.36
N ARG A 99 18.51 -6.25 15.26
CA ARG A 99 18.18 -6.43 16.67
C ARG A 99 17.72 -5.15 17.38
N GLU A 100 18.15 -3.97 16.92
CA GLU A 100 17.71 -2.67 17.44
C GLU A 100 16.23 -2.36 17.17
N LEU A 101 15.61 -3.03 16.18
CA LEU A 101 14.20 -2.87 15.82
C LEU A 101 13.26 -3.81 16.57
N ARG A 102 13.79 -4.80 17.32
CA ARG A 102 12.96 -5.72 18.11
C ARG A 102 12.13 -4.98 19.13
N GLY A 103 10.85 -5.36 19.25
CA GLY A 103 9.91 -4.73 20.19
C GLY A 103 9.54 -3.29 19.80
N LYS A 104 9.97 -2.78 18.64
CA LYS A 104 9.51 -1.50 18.13
C LYS A 104 7.99 -1.57 17.93
N LEU A 105 7.28 -0.59 18.48
CA LEU A 105 5.81 -0.59 18.60
C LEU A 105 5.22 -1.79 19.37
N GLY A 106 6.04 -2.57 20.08
CA GLY A 106 5.65 -3.76 20.83
C GLY A 106 5.72 -5.07 20.04
N PHE A 107 6.06 -5.05 18.75
CA PHE A 107 6.02 -6.22 17.88
C PHE A 107 7.39 -6.87 17.69
N SER A 108 7.39 -8.18 17.38
CA SER A 108 8.57 -8.95 16.96
C SER A 108 9.73 -8.83 17.96
N GLN A 109 9.47 -9.25 19.21
CA GLN A 109 10.42 -9.09 20.30
C GLN A 109 11.38 -10.28 20.41
N GLU A 110 10.85 -11.49 20.27
CA GLU A 110 11.61 -12.71 20.54
C GLU A 110 12.33 -13.27 19.29
N ASP A 111 13.22 -14.24 19.52
CA ASP A 111 14.08 -14.86 18.49
C ASP A 111 13.28 -15.61 17.41
N ASP A 112 12.18 -16.24 17.80
CA ASP A 112 11.30 -17.09 16.99
C ASP A 112 10.06 -16.34 16.45
N GLU A 113 10.01 -15.03 16.61
CA GLU A 113 9.03 -14.17 15.95
C GLU A 113 9.45 -13.85 14.52
N ALA A 114 8.44 -13.70 13.64
CA ALA A 114 8.65 -13.27 12.27
C ALA A 114 9.35 -11.92 12.22
N VAL A 115 10.38 -11.79 11.38
CA VAL A 115 11.08 -10.53 11.17
C VAL A 115 10.17 -9.53 10.46
N VAL A 116 10.11 -8.30 10.99
CA VAL A 116 9.33 -7.18 10.43
C VAL A 116 10.19 -5.90 10.38
N PHE A 117 9.62 -4.78 9.90
CA PHE A 117 10.34 -3.53 9.62
C PHE A 117 11.46 -3.69 8.58
N ILE A 118 11.23 -4.58 7.60
CA ILE A 118 12.14 -4.83 6.49
C ILE A 118 11.45 -4.47 5.17
N SER A 119 12.23 -3.91 4.25
CA SER A 119 11.77 -3.59 2.90
C SER A 119 11.87 -4.80 1.96
N TRP A 120 11.27 -4.70 0.78
CA TRP A 120 11.43 -5.71 -0.26
C TRP A 120 12.92 -5.90 -0.63
N TYR A 121 13.68 -4.79 -0.68
CA TYR A 121 15.11 -4.83 -0.96
C TYR A 121 15.89 -5.56 0.14
N ASP A 122 15.53 -5.34 1.41
CA ASP A 122 16.16 -6.04 2.55
C ASP A 122 15.92 -7.56 2.47
N ALA A 123 14.69 -7.96 2.13
CA ALA A 123 14.32 -9.37 1.95
C ALA A 123 15.09 -10.02 0.78
N VAL A 124 15.23 -9.33 -0.34
CA VAL A 124 16.02 -9.79 -1.50
C VAL A 124 17.51 -9.90 -1.15
N ASN A 125 18.06 -8.93 -0.41
CA ASN A 125 19.45 -8.95 0.01
C ASN A 125 19.72 -10.12 0.98
N PHE A 126 18.79 -10.43 1.87
CA PHE A 126 18.85 -11.62 2.72
C PHE A 126 18.89 -12.91 1.88
N CYS A 127 18.02 -13.02 0.86
CA CYS A 127 18.01 -14.17 -0.06
C CYS A 127 19.34 -14.31 -0.80
N GLN A 128 19.90 -13.20 -1.33
CA GLN A 128 21.16 -13.21 -2.04
C GLN A 128 22.31 -13.64 -1.12
N TRP A 129 22.40 -13.06 0.08
CA TRP A 129 23.42 -13.41 1.06
C TRP A 129 23.36 -14.90 1.43
N LEU A 130 22.16 -15.43 1.69
CA LEU A 130 22.00 -16.84 2.03
C LEU A 130 22.39 -17.74 0.84
N SER A 131 22.11 -17.27 -0.39
CA SER A 131 22.51 -17.98 -1.60
C SER A 131 24.02 -18.09 -1.75
N GLU A 132 24.73 -16.98 -1.54
CA GLU A 132 26.19 -16.94 -1.56
C GLU A 132 26.80 -17.79 -0.43
N LYS A 133 26.18 -17.77 0.75
CA LYS A 133 26.62 -18.54 1.91
C LYS A 133 26.54 -20.05 1.70
N GLU A 134 25.46 -20.55 1.08
CA GLU A 134 25.19 -21.98 0.96
C GLU A 134 25.46 -22.56 -0.43
N GLY A 135 25.69 -21.71 -1.44
CA GLY A 135 25.84 -22.15 -2.84
C GLY A 135 24.54 -22.69 -3.44
N VAL A 136 23.39 -22.24 -2.94
CA VAL A 136 22.03 -22.65 -3.33
C VAL A 136 21.23 -21.41 -3.67
N THR A 137 20.40 -21.43 -4.72
CA THR A 137 19.60 -20.25 -5.08
C THR A 137 18.40 -20.09 -4.15
N TYR A 138 18.47 -19.10 -3.26
CA TYR A 138 17.37 -18.60 -2.45
C TYR A 138 16.78 -17.33 -3.06
N ARG A 139 15.46 -17.20 -2.99
CA ARG A 139 14.72 -16.01 -3.46
C ARG A 139 13.39 -15.87 -2.75
N LEU A 140 12.73 -14.73 -2.98
CA LEU A 140 11.31 -14.58 -2.69
C LEU A 140 10.48 -15.49 -3.62
N PRO A 141 9.31 -15.97 -3.16
CA PRO A 141 8.36 -16.63 -4.04
C PRO A 141 7.86 -15.65 -5.10
N THR A 142 7.57 -16.16 -6.30
CA THR A 142 6.63 -15.45 -7.17
C THR A 142 5.25 -15.42 -6.51
N GLU A 143 4.42 -14.45 -6.84
CA GLU A 143 3.06 -14.35 -6.33
C GLU A 143 2.27 -15.63 -6.62
N ALA A 144 2.45 -16.20 -7.81
CA ALA A 144 1.79 -17.44 -8.21
C ALA A 144 2.29 -18.66 -7.41
N GLU A 145 3.59 -18.77 -7.15
CA GLU A 145 4.12 -19.81 -6.27
C GLU A 145 3.57 -19.68 -4.86
N TRP A 146 3.45 -18.45 -4.35
CA TRP A 146 2.87 -18.17 -3.04
C TRP A 146 1.41 -18.63 -2.96
N GLU A 147 0.55 -18.25 -3.92
CA GLU A 147 -0.86 -18.65 -3.90
C GLU A 147 -1.02 -20.16 -4.08
N TYR A 148 -0.24 -20.76 -4.98
CA TYR A 148 -0.23 -22.21 -5.20
C TYR A 148 0.12 -22.95 -3.90
N ALA A 149 1.18 -22.50 -3.22
CA ALA A 149 1.65 -23.03 -1.96
C ALA A 149 0.65 -22.82 -0.82
N CYS A 150 0.02 -21.64 -0.73
CA CYS A 150 -1.02 -21.33 0.24
C CYS A 150 -2.21 -22.28 0.11
N ARG A 151 -2.74 -22.43 -1.11
CA ARG A 151 -3.92 -23.24 -1.41
C ARG A 151 -3.68 -24.73 -1.18
N ALA A 152 -2.48 -25.23 -1.45
CA ALA A 152 -2.11 -26.63 -1.26
C ALA A 152 -3.14 -27.64 -1.84
N GLY A 153 -3.62 -27.33 -3.05
CA GLY A 153 -4.61 -28.12 -3.78
C GLY A 153 -6.09 -27.80 -3.51
N THR A 154 -6.39 -26.91 -2.56
CA THR A 154 -7.76 -26.43 -2.32
C THR A 154 -8.19 -25.37 -3.35
N THR A 155 -9.50 -25.27 -3.58
CA THR A 155 -10.12 -24.22 -4.41
C THR A 155 -11.04 -23.31 -3.61
N THR A 156 -11.00 -23.42 -2.28
CA THR A 156 -11.80 -22.68 -1.32
C THR A 156 -11.17 -21.32 -1.00
N TYR A 157 -11.81 -20.52 -0.15
CA TYR A 157 -11.33 -19.18 0.22
C TYR A 157 -10.06 -19.23 1.08
N TYR A 158 -9.91 -20.28 1.89
CA TYR A 158 -8.75 -20.57 2.72
C TYR A 158 -8.30 -22.01 2.50
N HIS A 159 -7.07 -22.36 2.87
CA HIS A 159 -6.63 -23.76 2.84
C HIS A 159 -7.38 -24.64 3.85
N THR A 160 -8.08 -24.03 4.81
CA THR A 160 -8.95 -24.69 5.80
C THR A 160 -10.37 -24.92 5.30
N GLY A 161 -10.71 -24.47 4.09
CA GLY A 161 -12.05 -24.52 3.52
C GLY A 161 -12.64 -23.12 3.29
N ASP A 162 -13.97 -23.01 3.35
CA ASP A 162 -14.69 -21.75 3.10
C ASP A 162 -14.73 -20.80 4.32
N SER A 163 -14.13 -21.22 5.44
CA SER A 163 -14.00 -20.42 6.66
C SER A 163 -12.60 -20.57 7.26
N LEU A 164 -12.10 -19.50 7.88
CA LEU A 164 -10.85 -19.50 8.62
C LEU A 164 -11.12 -19.81 10.11
N PRO A 165 -10.45 -20.77 10.75
CA PRO A 165 -10.61 -21.04 12.19
C PRO A 165 -10.06 -19.91 13.08
N GLU A 166 -10.61 -19.76 14.30
CA GLU A 166 -10.23 -18.68 15.24
C GLU A 166 -8.76 -18.70 15.65
N GLU A 167 -8.09 -19.85 15.60
CA GLU A 167 -6.65 -19.98 15.92
C GLU A 167 -5.73 -19.21 14.95
N PHE A 168 -6.24 -18.79 13.79
CA PHE A 168 -5.53 -17.92 12.85
C PHE A 168 -5.73 -16.42 13.17
N TYR A 169 -6.68 -16.08 14.05
CA TYR A 169 -7.09 -14.70 14.26
C TYR A 169 -6.10 -13.98 15.18
N LYS A 170 -5.19 -13.21 14.58
CA LYS A 170 -4.26 -12.34 15.30
C LYS A 170 -4.73 -10.89 15.24
N ASN A 171 -5.58 -10.50 16.19
CA ASN A 171 -6.20 -9.16 16.23
C ASN A 171 -6.90 -8.81 14.89
N ALA A 172 -7.72 -9.71 14.34
CA ALA A 172 -8.23 -9.61 12.95
C ALA A 172 -9.32 -8.53 12.76
N ASN A 173 -8.94 -7.25 12.81
CA ASN A 173 -9.81 -6.09 12.62
C ASN A 173 -9.07 -4.91 11.94
N ASP A 174 -9.81 -3.86 11.59
CA ASP A 174 -9.23 -2.58 11.15
C ASP A 174 -8.62 -1.85 12.35
N SER A 175 -7.31 -2.02 12.52
CA SER A 175 -6.55 -1.39 13.59
C SER A 175 -6.16 0.05 13.25
N TRP A 176 -6.26 0.93 14.26
CA TRP A 176 -5.75 2.29 14.18
C TRP A 176 -4.34 2.40 14.78
N TYR A 177 -3.80 1.36 15.40
CA TYR A 177 -2.55 1.43 16.14
C TYR A 177 -1.33 1.67 15.22
N PRO A 178 -0.32 2.49 15.63
CA PRO A 178 -0.22 3.30 16.86
C PRO A 178 -0.85 4.72 16.80
N SER A 179 -2.12 4.87 16.43
CA SER A 179 -2.80 6.18 16.42
C SER A 179 -3.32 6.60 17.79
N VAL A 180 -2.79 7.71 18.31
CA VAL A 180 -3.25 8.34 19.55
C VAL A 180 -4.71 8.82 19.42
N GLY A 181 -5.56 8.39 20.35
CA GLY A 181 -6.94 8.89 20.49
C GLY A 181 -7.96 8.33 19.50
N ARG A 182 -7.60 7.32 18.69
CA ARG A 182 -8.50 6.67 17.71
C ARG A 182 -8.56 5.13 17.79
N GLY A 183 -7.95 4.48 18.78
CA GLY A 183 -7.95 3.02 18.93
C GLY A 183 -7.55 2.54 20.33
N GLY A 184 -7.29 1.23 20.45
CA GLY A 184 -6.86 0.56 21.67
C GLY A 184 -5.41 0.88 22.05
N GLY A 185 -5.06 0.61 23.31
CA GLY A 185 -3.67 0.67 23.77
C GLY A 185 -2.84 -0.51 23.25
N PRO A 186 -1.51 -0.52 23.44
CA PRO A 186 -0.66 -1.66 23.09
C PRO A 186 -1.19 -3.00 23.62
N GLU A 187 -1.82 -3.00 24.81
CA GLU A 187 -2.41 -4.18 25.44
C GLU A 187 -3.56 -4.81 24.64
N GLU A 188 -4.25 -4.04 23.80
CA GLU A 188 -5.37 -4.50 22.97
C GLU A 188 -4.92 -4.85 21.54
N GLU A 189 -3.80 -4.29 21.08
CA GLU A 189 -3.40 -4.28 19.67
C GLU A 189 -2.19 -5.18 19.37
N VAL A 190 -1.26 -5.29 20.32
CA VAL A 190 0.00 -6.02 20.16
C VAL A 190 -0.21 -7.51 20.44
N VAL A 191 0.24 -8.35 19.50
CA VAL A 191 0.16 -9.81 19.58
C VAL A 191 1.52 -10.42 19.24
N PRO A 192 1.90 -11.57 19.84
CA PRO A 192 3.14 -12.25 19.50
C PRO A 192 3.17 -12.72 18.04
N LEU A 193 4.29 -12.47 17.36
CA LEU A 193 4.50 -12.85 15.95
C LEU A 193 5.25 -14.17 15.80
N ILE A 194 5.19 -15.04 16.83
CA ILE A 194 5.83 -16.35 16.86
C ILE A 194 5.35 -17.15 15.64
N VAL A 195 6.31 -17.70 14.90
CA VAL A 195 6.04 -18.49 13.70
C VAL A 195 5.62 -19.92 14.04
N GLY A 196 4.94 -20.58 13.11
CA GLY A 196 4.51 -21.98 13.22
C GLY A 196 3.40 -22.23 14.25
N GLN A 197 2.66 -21.20 14.64
CA GLN A 197 1.59 -21.32 15.65
C GLN A 197 0.27 -21.80 15.05
N THR A 198 0.02 -21.53 13.77
CA THR A 198 -1.18 -21.99 13.07
C THR A 198 -0.99 -23.39 12.46
N PRO A 199 -2.04 -24.24 12.42
CA PRO A 199 -1.91 -25.55 11.79
C PRO A 199 -1.48 -25.45 10.32
N PRO A 200 -0.50 -26.26 9.90
CA PRO A 200 0.00 -26.20 8.55
C PRO A 200 -1.08 -26.66 7.55
N ASN A 201 -0.99 -26.15 6.33
CA ASN A 201 -1.76 -26.67 5.21
C ASN A 201 -1.33 -28.10 4.84
N SER A 202 -2.00 -28.71 3.85
CA SER A 202 -1.75 -30.10 3.43
C SER A 202 -0.33 -30.35 2.89
N TRP A 203 0.46 -29.30 2.64
CA TRP A 203 1.84 -29.39 2.19
C TRP A 203 2.88 -29.07 3.28
N GLY A 204 2.45 -28.74 4.50
CA GLY A 204 3.36 -28.49 5.64
C GLY A 204 3.81 -27.03 5.77
N LEU A 205 3.04 -26.08 5.24
CA LEU A 205 3.29 -24.64 5.41
C LEU A 205 2.34 -24.06 6.45
N SER A 206 2.89 -23.40 7.46
CA SER A 206 2.12 -22.66 8.48
C SER A 206 2.06 -21.17 8.17
N ASP A 207 1.12 -20.49 8.83
CA ASP A 207 0.94 -19.04 8.84
C ASP A 207 0.69 -18.44 7.45
N MET A 208 0.08 -19.22 6.55
CA MET A 208 -0.29 -18.76 5.20
C MET A 208 -1.50 -17.80 5.19
N HIS A 209 -2.16 -17.61 6.34
CA HIS A 209 -3.36 -16.78 6.53
C HIS A 209 -3.21 -15.85 7.75
N GLY A 210 -2.17 -15.02 7.76
CA GLY A 210 -1.91 -14.04 8.81
C GLY A 210 -0.50 -14.14 9.39
N ASN A 211 -0.37 -13.77 10.67
CA ASN A 211 0.90 -13.46 11.34
C ASN A 211 1.55 -12.18 10.81
N VAL A 212 2.15 -12.23 9.63
CA VAL A 212 2.70 -11.08 8.91
C VAL A 212 2.40 -11.26 7.43
N GLU A 213 2.21 -10.16 6.72
CA GLU A 213 2.22 -10.15 5.26
C GLU A 213 3.59 -10.60 4.75
N GLU A 214 3.64 -11.16 3.54
CA GLU A 214 4.86 -11.71 2.99
C GLU A 214 5.21 -11.12 1.63
N TRP A 215 6.39 -10.53 1.53
CA TRP A 215 6.93 -10.04 0.26
C TRP A 215 7.03 -11.14 -0.80
N CYS A 216 6.50 -10.84 -1.99
CA CYS A 216 6.68 -11.65 -3.20
C CYS A 216 7.64 -10.94 -4.17
N TYR A 217 8.14 -11.67 -5.16
CA TYR A 217 9.04 -11.14 -6.18
C TYR A 217 8.35 -10.10 -7.08
N ASP A 218 7.09 -10.31 -7.42
CA ASP A 218 6.36 -9.68 -8.50
C ASP A 218 6.15 -8.17 -8.31
N TRP A 219 6.22 -7.42 -9.41
CA TRP A 219 5.60 -6.09 -9.48
C TRP A 219 4.09 -6.25 -9.57
N TYR A 220 3.38 -5.45 -8.78
CA TYR A 220 1.93 -5.46 -8.73
C TYR A 220 1.29 -4.93 -10.03
N GLY A 221 0.14 -5.52 -10.35
CA GLY A 221 -0.84 -5.03 -11.30
C GLY A 221 -2.00 -6.02 -11.38
N PRO A 222 -3.15 -5.63 -11.96
CA PRO A 222 -4.32 -6.50 -12.09
C PRO A 222 -3.99 -7.74 -12.94
N TYR A 223 -4.67 -8.85 -12.63
CA TYR A 223 -4.54 -10.08 -13.41
C TYR A 223 -5.05 -9.91 -14.84
N GLU A 224 -4.51 -10.75 -15.73
CA GLU A 224 -4.95 -10.84 -17.11
C GLU A 224 -5.80 -12.09 -17.31
N LYS A 225 -6.73 -12.04 -18.27
CA LYS A 225 -7.63 -13.17 -18.58
C LYS A 225 -6.92 -14.39 -19.17
N VAL A 226 -5.63 -14.30 -19.44
CA VAL A 226 -4.85 -15.31 -20.15
C VAL A 226 -4.23 -16.28 -19.14
N ASP A 227 -4.30 -17.57 -19.44
CA ASP A 227 -3.62 -18.61 -18.66
C ASP A 227 -2.10 -18.45 -18.75
N GLN A 228 -1.39 -18.68 -17.65
CA GLN A 228 0.04 -18.36 -17.53
C GLN A 228 0.87 -19.59 -17.16
N VAL A 229 2.15 -19.58 -17.55
CA VAL A 229 3.11 -20.66 -17.25
C VAL A 229 4.30 -20.06 -16.52
N ASN A 230 4.47 -20.43 -15.26
CA ASN A 230 5.46 -19.90 -14.30
C ASN A 230 5.56 -18.36 -14.25
N PRO A 231 4.45 -17.62 -14.05
CA PRO A 231 4.48 -16.17 -14.15
C PRO A 231 5.39 -15.51 -13.11
N VAL A 232 5.95 -14.35 -13.48
CA VAL A 232 6.90 -13.54 -12.68
C VAL A 232 6.44 -12.10 -12.51
N GLY A 233 5.14 -11.86 -12.69
CA GLY A 233 4.52 -10.55 -12.56
C GLY A 233 4.78 -9.63 -13.75
N ARG A 234 4.59 -8.33 -13.54
CA ARG A 234 4.86 -7.30 -14.55
C ARG A 234 6.35 -6.93 -14.61
N GLU A 235 6.80 -6.42 -15.74
CA GLU A 235 8.19 -6.00 -15.94
C GLU A 235 8.59 -4.82 -15.04
N ASN A 236 7.64 -3.96 -14.72
CA ASN A 236 7.78 -2.83 -13.79
C ASN A 236 6.45 -2.50 -13.11
N GLY A 237 6.52 -1.65 -12.09
CA GLY A 237 5.36 -1.16 -11.36
C GLY A 237 5.78 -0.15 -10.29
N LEU A 238 4.80 0.38 -9.57
CA LEU A 238 5.03 1.26 -8.42
C LEU A 238 5.16 0.46 -7.12
N PHE A 239 4.46 -0.69 -7.03
CA PHE A 239 4.30 -1.47 -5.81
C PHE A 239 4.75 -2.90 -6.02
N ARG A 240 5.33 -3.51 -4.97
CA ARG A 240 5.63 -4.95 -4.93
C ARG A 240 4.48 -5.67 -4.23
N VAL A 241 4.22 -6.89 -4.66
CA VAL A 241 3.14 -7.70 -4.09
C VAL A 241 3.52 -8.20 -2.70
N THR A 242 2.57 -8.11 -1.77
CA THR A 242 2.57 -8.85 -0.51
C THR A 242 1.34 -9.76 -0.43
N ARG A 243 1.44 -10.84 0.35
CA ARG A 243 0.42 -11.89 0.42
C ARG A 243 0.14 -12.37 1.85
N GLY A 244 -1.02 -13.00 2.03
CA GLY A 244 -1.41 -13.71 3.26
C GLY A 244 -2.07 -12.86 4.34
N GLY A 245 -1.93 -11.54 4.24
CA GLY A 245 -2.32 -10.61 5.31
C GLY A 245 -1.47 -10.80 6.57
N SER A 246 -1.69 -9.93 7.54
CA SER A 246 -0.91 -9.88 8.79
C SER A 246 -1.79 -10.08 10.01
N HIS A 247 -1.19 -9.97 11.20
CA HIS A 247 -1.96 -9.51 12.35
C HIS A 247 -2.64 -8.16 12.06
N SER A 248 -3.72 -7.80 12.76
CA SER A 248 -4.42 -6.52 12.52
C SER A 248 -4.96 -6.38 11.09
N THR A 249 -5.29 -7.51 10.47
CA THR A 249 -5.91 -7.58 9.15
C THR A 249 -7.27 -8.30 9.25
N PRO A 250 -8.37 -7.68 8.77
CA PRO A 250 -9.68 -8.33 8.78
C PRO A 250 -9.67 -9.67 8.02
N ILE A 251 -10.44 -10.65 8.50
CA ILE A 251 -10.49 -12.03 7.95
C ILE A 251 -10.72 -12.07 6.43
N TYR A 252 -11.46 -11.09 5.88
CA TYR A 252 -11.66 -10.93 4.44
C TYR A 252 -10.33 -10.87 3.67
N TYR A 253 -9.34 -10.15 4.17
CA TYR A 253 -8.04 -9.97 3.53
C TYR A 253 -7.05 -11.10 3.86
N LEU A 254 -7.47 -12.12 4.64
CA LEU A 254 -6.66 -13.32 4.91
C LEU A 254 -6.93 -14.44 3.91
N ARG A 255 -7.81 -14.24 2.90
CA ARG A 255 -8.15 -15.25 1.88
C ARG A 255 -6.92 -15.63 1.06
N SER A 256 -6.85 -16.88 0.60
CA SER A 256 -5.77 -17.37 -0.27
C SER A 256 -5.58 -16.51 -1.53
N SER A 257 -6.64 -15.89 -2.04
CA SER A 257 -6.61 -15.06 -3.26
C SER A 257 -6.31 -13.59 -3.03
N ASN A 258 -6.45 -13.06 -1.80
CA ASN A 258 -6.34 -11.63 -1.56
C ASN A 258 -4.92 -11.11 -1.79
N ARG A 259 -4.81 -10.01 -2.53
CA ARG A 259 -3.56 -9.41 -3.01
C ARG A 259 -3.37 -8.08 -2.31
N ILE A 260 -2.18 -7.87 -1.79
CA ILE A 260 -1.80 -6.64 -1.11
C ILE A 260 -0.51 -6.14 -1.75
N GLY A 261 -0.12 -4.91 -1.48
CA GLY A 261 1.16 -4.39 -1.90
C GLY A 261 1.46 -3.02 -1.33
N THR A 262 2.72 -2.63 -1.42
CA THR A 262 3.19 -1.31 -1.05
C THR A 262 4.49 -0.99 -1.79
N LEU A 263 5.04 0.19 -1.54
CA LEU A 263 6.30 0.63 -2.12
C LEU A 263 7.43 -0.34 -1.73
N PRO A 264 8.38 -0.64 -2.64
CA PRO A 264 9.43 -1.61 -2.37
C PRO A 264 10.36 -1.19 -1.22
N GLU A 265 10.49 0.10 -0.93
CA GLU A 265 11.26 0.64 0.20
C GLU A 265 10.48 0.73 1.52
N ASP A 266 9.17 0.46 1.51
CA ASP A 266 8.34 0.54 2.71
C ASP A 266 8.78 -0.47 3.77
N LYS A 267 8.72 -0.04 5.03
CA LYS A 267 9.09 -0.83 6.21
C LYS A 267 8.03 -0.63 7.28
N SER A 268 7.17 -1.63 7.46
CA SER A 268 6.13 -1.60 8.49
C SER A 268 6.24 -2.82 9.42
N TRP A 269 5.53 -2.76 10.55
CA TRP A 269 5.43 -3.87 11.50
C TRP A 269 4.55 -5.02 11.00
N LEU A 270 3.92 -4.87 9.83
CA LEU A 270 2.96 -5.84 9.30
C LEU A 270 3.59 -6.78 8.27
N ILE A 271 4.76 -6.45 7.74
CA ILE A 271 5.34 -7.13 6.57
C ILE A 271 6.66 -7.81 6.95
N GLY A 272 6.71 -9.12 6.70
CA GLY A 272 7.89 -9.96 6.70
C GLY A 272 8.04 -10.67 5.36
N PHE A 273 8.59 -11.88 5.37
CA PHE A 273 8.77 -12.68 4.16
C PHE A 273 9.05 -14.15 4.48
N ARG A 274 8.95 -14.99 3.45
CA ARG A 274 9.40 -16.38 3.46
C ARG A 274 10.25 -16.69 2.22
N LEU A 275 10.95 -17.82 2.23
CA LEU A 275 11.93 -18.16 1.19
C LEU A 275 11.45 -19.27 0.26
N VAL A 276 11.96 -19.21 -0.97
CA VAL A 276 11.96 -20.31 -1.93
C VAL A 276 13.39 -20.73 -2.24
N ILE A 277 13.63 -22.04 -2.33
CA ILE A 277 14.82 -22.62 -2.96
C ILE A 277 14.47 -23.03 -4.39
N GLY A 278 15.20 -22.46 -5.34
CA GLY A 278 15.06 -22.75 -6.76
C GLY A 278 15.30 -21.51 -7.62
N GLU A 279 15.66 -21.73 -8.88
CA GLU A 279 15.80 -20.63 -9.84
C GLU A 279 14.50 -19.86 -10.01
N LEU A 280 14.59 -18.56 -10.26
CA LEU A 280 13.45 -17.77 -10.70
C LEU A 280 12.99 -18.31 -12.07
N PRO A 281 11.68 -18.42 -12.32
CA PRO A 281 11.21 -18.77 -13.64
C PRO A 281 11.74 -17.84 -14.73
N LYS A 282 12.01 -18.40 -15.91
CA LYS A 282 12.52 -17.67 -17.09
C LYS A 282 11.41 -17.26 -18.06
N SER A 283 10.17 -17.21 -17.60
CA SER A 283 9.05 -16.69 -18.39
C SER A 283 9.23 -15.20 -18.63
N ASP A 284 8.75 -14.72 -19.79
CA ASP A 284 8.68 -13.29 -20.02
C ASP A 284 7.71 -12.65 -19.02
N PRO A 285 8.08 -11.54 -18.37
CA PRO A 285 7.15 -10.81 -17.51
C PRO A 285 6.00 -10.23 -18.34
N LEU A 286 4.87 -9.98 -17.69
CA LEU A 286 3.78 -9.22 -18.29
C LEU A 286 4.24 -7.79 -18.61
N PRO A 287 3.72 -7.17 -19.67
CA PRO A 287 4.09 -5.80 -20.03
C PRO A 287 3.68 -4.81 -18.92
N SER A 288 4.32 -3.64 -18.93
CA SER A 288 3.85 -2.47 -18.19
C SER A 288 2.38 -2.17 -18.44
N LEU A 289 1.72 -1.60 -17.43
CA LEU A 289 0.38 -1.04 -17.62
C LEU A 289 0.42 0.09 -18.64
N ALA A 290 -0.66 0.18 -19.44
CA ALA A 290 -0.83 1.29 -20.37
C ALA A 290 -0.95 2.62 -19.59
N PRO A 291 -0.52 3.75 -20.18
CA PRO A 291 -0.72 5.05 -19.57
C PRO A 291 -2.19 5.35 -19.32
N GLU A 292 -2.49 5.98 -18.19
CA GLU A 292 -3.83 6.37 -17.76
C GLU A 292 -4.38 7.56 -18.55
N LEU A 293 -5.70 7.74 -18.60
CA LEU A 293 -6.37 8.73 -19.47
C LEU A 293 -5.82 10.16 -19.30
N TRP A 294 -5.61 10.60 -18.06
CA TRP A 294 -5.05 11.91 -17.74
C TRP A 294 -3.59 12.10 -18.19
N SER A 295 -2.89 11.02 -18.54
CA SER A 295 -1.48 11.00 -18.96
C SER A 295 -1.30 10.81 -20.47
N GLN A 296 -2.37 10.50 -21.19
CA GLN A 296 -2.33 10.27 -22.64
C GLN A 296 -2.35 11.59 -23.43
N GLU A 297 -1.59 11.63 -24.53
CA GLU A 297 -1.58 12.74 -25.50
C GLU A 297 -1.31 14.13 -24.87
N VAL A 298 -0.50 14.18 -23.81
CA VAL A 298 -0.18 15.44 -23.12
C VAL A 298 0.80 16.25 -23.95
N SER A 299 0.36 17.43 -24.41
CA SER A 299 1.22 18.37 -25.14
C SER A 299 2.40 18.80 -24.27
N GLN A 300 3.61 18.68 -24.81
CA GLN A 300 4.83 19.19 -24.17
C GLN A 300 5.16 20.63 -24.58
N THR A 301 4.29 21.27 -25.37
CA THR A 301 4.46 22.66 -25.79
C THR A 301 4.10 23.58 -24.64
N ARG A 302 5.06 24.39 -24.18
CA ARG A 302 4.85 25.36 -23.11
C ARG A 302 3.84 26.42 -23.53
N PHE A 303 2.90 26.73 -22.66
CA PHE A 303 1.97 27.84 -22.87
C PHE A 303 2.65 29.19 -22.61
N ASP A 304 2.43 30.15 -23.51
CA ASP A 304 2.99 31.50 -23.37
C ASP A 304 2.10 32.39 -22.50
N TRP A 305 2.42 32.44 -21.21
CA TRP A 305 1.74 33.30 -20.24
C TRP A 305 2.06 34.80 -20.38
N SER A 306 2.99 35.18 -21.27
CA SER A 306 3.35 36.58 -21.50
C SER A 306 2.36 37.30 -22.41
N GLU A 307 1.58 36.55 -23.20
CA GLU A 307 0.43 37.10 -23.92
C GLU A 307 -0.60 37.60 -22.92
N LYS A 308 -0.63 38.92 -22.73
CA LYS A 308 -1.63 39.56 -21.89
C LYS A 308 -3.00 39.35 -22.55
N SER A 309 -3.92 38.69 -21.83
CA SER A 309 -5.34 38.83 -22.14
C SER A 309 -5.65 40.32 -22.31
N THR A 310 -6.17 40.68 -23.47
CA THR A 310 -6.65 42.05 -23.75
C THR A 310 -7.92 42.37 -22.95
N GLU A 311 -8.52 41.36 -22.32
CA GLU A 311 -9.66 41.50 -21.43
C GLU A 311 -9.17 41.47 -19.98
N ALA A 312 -8.92 42.67 -19.45
CA ALA A 312 -8.63 42.89 -18.03
C ALA A 312 -9.86 42.71 -17.12
N GLN A 313 -10.90 41.98 -17.58
CA GLN A 313 -12.09 41.72 -16.79
C GLN A 313 -11.93 40.37 -16.09
N PRO A 314 -12.05 40.32 -14.75
CA PRO A 314 -12.22 39.06 -14.04
C PRO A 314 -13.37 38.28 -14.68
N TYR A 315 -13.05 37.12 -15.23
CA TYR A 315 -14.00 36.22 -15.87
C TYR A 315 -14.36 35.09 -14.91
N PHE A 316 -15.65 34.88 -14.70
CA PHE A 316 -16.18 33.74 -13.96
C PHE A 316 -17.08 32.97 -14.94
N SER A 317 -16.70 31.73 -15.24
CA SER A 317 -17.56 30.79 -15.97
C SER A 317 -18.45 30.01 -15.01
N ASP A 318 -19.39 29.25 -15.57
CA ASP A 318 -20.08 28.22 -14.82
C ASP A 318 -19.09 27.20 -14.23
N PRO A 319 -19.40 26.59 -13.06
CA PRO A 319 -18.57 25.54 -12.48
C PRO A 319 -18.40 24.35 -13.44
N LYS A 320 -17.16 23.92 -13.65
CA LYS A 320 -16.82 22.75 -14.47
C LYS A 320 -16.56 21.54 -13.55
N PRO A 321 -17.49 20.57 -13.44
CA PRO A 321 -17.27 19.38 -12.62
C PRO A 321 -16.13 18.56 -13.21
N PHE A 322 -15.19 18.10 -12.37
CA PHE A 322 -14.08 17.24 -12.76
C PHE A 322 -14.30 15.76 -12.36
N ILE A 323 -15.28 15.50 -11.50
CA ILE A 323 -15.68 14.15 -11.10
C ILE A 323 -16.83 13.71 -11.99
N HIS A 324 -16.50 13.00 -13.06
CA HIS A 324 -17.47 12.27 -13.88
C HIS A 324 -17.50 10.82 -13.42
N ILE A 325 -18.69 10.26 -13.14
CA ILE A 325 -18.79 8.84 -12.77
C ILE A 325 -18.41 8.02 -14.01
N PRO A 326 -17.29 7.27 -13.98
CA PRO A 326 -16.86 6.46 -15.11
C PRO A 326 -17.75 5.22 -15.24
N ASP A 327 -17.65 4.52 -16.37
CA ASP A 327 -18.14 3.15 -16.44
C ASP A 327 -17.32 2.29 -15.46
N SER A 328 -18.00 1.54 -14.59
CA SER A 328 -17.34 0.75 -13.55
C SER A 328 -16.40 -0.31 -14.12
N ASP A 329 -16.66 -0.77 -15.35
CA ASP A 329 -15.77 -1.73 -16.02
C ASP A 329 -14.45 -1.08 -16.50
N GLN A 330 -14.42 0.25 -16.64
CA GLN A 330 -13.24 1.01 -17.05
C GLN A 330 -12.38 1.47 -15.88
N VAL A 331 -12.99 1.76 -14.73
CA VAL A 331 -12.30 2.21 -13.51
C VAL A 331 -12.91 1.47 -12.30
N PRO A 332 -12.55 0.19 -12.08
CA PRO A 332 -13.20 -0.67 -11.10
C PRO A 332 -13.00 -0.23 -9.64
N THR A 333 -11.99 0.62 -9.40
CA THR A 333 -11.66 1.23 -8.10
C THR A 333 -12.47 2.49 -7.80
N PHE A 334 -13.29 3.00 -8.72
CA PHE A 334 -14.07 4.21 -8.49
C PHE A 334 -15.16 3.99 -7.42
N GLY A 335 -15.03 4.74 -6.32
CA GLY A 335 -15.93 4.69 -5.18
C GLY A 335 -17.04 5.74 -5.21
N LYS A 336 -18.02 5.56 -4.33
CA LYS A 336 -19.16 6.50 -4.18
C LYS A 336 -18.81 7.77 -3.40
N HIS A 337 -17.74 7.74 -2.60
CA HIS A 337 -17.29 8.85 -1.77
C HIS A 337 -16.00 9.41 -2.38
N ASN A 338 -16.05 10.67 -2.82
CA ASN A 338 -14.95 11.35 -3.49
C ASN A 338 -14.67 12.64 -2.74
N HIS A 339 -13.45 12.80 -2.22
CA HIS A 339 -13.16 13.85 -1.25
C HIS A 339 -11.70 14.34 -1.34
N GLN A 340 -11.45 15.48 -0.69
CA GLN A 340 -10.15 16.13 -0.58
C GLN A 340 -9.43 16.33 -1.94
N PRO A 341 -9.98 17.18 -2.83
CA PRO A 341 -9.34 17.44 -4.11
C PRO A 341 -8.07 18.27 -3.97
N SER A 342 -7.14 18.08 -4.90
CA SER A 342 -6.01 18.95 -5.17
C SER A 342 -5.95 19.26 -6.66
N ILE A 343 -5.61 20.50 -7.00
CA ILE A 343 -5.56 20.97 -8.38
C ILE A 343 -4.31 21.82 -8.59
N THR A 344 -3.66 21.63 -9.73
CA THR A 344 -2.53 22.45 -10.14
C THR A 344 -2.61 22.75 -11.64
N TRP A 345 -2.00 23.85 -12.08
CA TRP A 345 -1.81 24.11 -13.50
C TRP A 345 -0.52 23.45 -13.97
N CYS A 346 -0.45 23.05 -15.24
CA CYS A 346 0.73 22.50 -15.88
C CYS A 346 1.42 23.57 -16.76
N PRO A 347 2.74 23.45 -17.03
CA PRO A 347 3.46 24.42 -17.88
C PRO A 347 2.92 24.56 -19.32
N ASN A 348 2.24 23.55 -19.84
CA ASN A 348 1.55 23.54 -21.14
C ASN A 348 0.17 24.23 -21.12
N GLY A 349 -0.28 24.77 -19.98
CA GLY A 349 -1.57 25.44 -19.84
C GLY A 349 -2.72 24.55 -19.37
N ASP A 350 -2.51 23.23 -19.26
CA ASP A 350 -3.52 22.32 -18.71
C ASP A 350 -3.76 22.57 -17.23
N LEU A 351 -4.90 22.09 -16.71
CA LEU A 351 -5.10 21.85 -15.28
C LEU A 351 -5.11 20.34 -15.02
N LEU A 352 -4.42 19.91 -13.97
CA LEU A 352 -4.44 18.55 -13.47
C LEU A 352 -5.04 18.56 -12.07
N THR A 353 -6.05 17.72 -11.84
CA THR A 353 -6.67 17.56 -10.52
C THR A 353 -6.65 16.10 -10.08
N ILE A 354 -6.47 15.89 -8.77
CA ILE A 354 -6.54 14.59 -8.11
C ILE A 354 -7.45 14.65 -6.89
N TRP A 355 -8.00 13.52 -6.50
CA TRP A 355 -8.80 13.34 -5.28
C TRP A 355 -8.80 11.86 -4.91
N PHE A 356 -9.07 11.52 -3.65
CA PHE A 356 -9.28 10.11 -3.31
C PHE A 356 -10.73 9.69 -3.56
N SER A 357 -10.92 8.46 -4.02
CA SER A 357 -12.20 7.80 -4.26
C SER A 357 -12.28 6.53 -3.42
N THR A 358 -13.40 6.30 -2.75
CA THR A 358 -13.56 5.19 -1.79
C THR A 358 -15.02 4.83 -1.55
N TYR A 359 -15.29 3.66 -0.97
CA TYR A 359 -16.60 3.30 -0.44
C TYR A 359 -16.74 3.67 1.04
N SER A 360 -15.64 3.61 1.79
CA SER A 360 -15.54 3.98 3.20
C SER A 360 -14.16 4.60 3.44
N GLU A 361 -14.07 5.78 4.06
CA GLU A 361 -12.77 6.43 4.28
C GLU A 361 -11.78 5.58 5.10
N ARG A 362 -12.27 4.55 5.84
CA ARG A 362 -11.42 3.62 6.61
C ARG A 362 -10.90 2.46 5.77
N GLY A 363 -11.50 2.27 4.60
CA GLY A 363 -11.30 1.14 3.73
C GLY A 363 -9.89 1.03 3.20
N ARG A 364 -9.54 -0.19 2.83
CA ARG A 364 -8.29 -0.53 2.14
C ARG A 364 -8.42 -0.32 0.62
N GLU A 365 -9.66 -0.20 0.12
CA GLU A 365 -9.97 -0.01 -1.31
C GLU A 365 -9.78 1.43 -1.81
N MET A 366 -9.26 2.33 -0.98
CA MET A 366 -9.15 3.74 -1.34
C MET A 366 -8.11 3.96 -2.42
N THR A 367 -8.52 4.62 -3.50
CA THR A 367 -7.65 4.95 -4.62
C THR A 367 -7.55 6.46 -4.82
N VAL A 368 -6.47 6.95 -5.44
CA VAL A 368 -6.37 8.35 -5.88
C VAL A 368 -6.68 8.41 -7.37
N MET A 369 -7.70 9.19 -7.72
CA MET A 369 -8.13 9.45 -9.09
C MET A 369 -7.51 10.74 -9.62
N ALA A 370 -7.39 10.85 -10.95
CA ALA A 370 -7.05 12.09 -11.62
C ALA A 370 -7.98 12.40 -12.79
N SER A 371 -8.08 13.68 -13.11
CA SER A 371 -8.64 14.18 -14.35
C SER A 371 -7.85 15.41 -14.82
N ARG A 372 -7.83 15.64 -16.13
CA ARG A 372 -7.10 16.73 -16.78
C ARG A 372 -8.05 17.61 -17.58
N LEU A 373 -7.99 18.91 -17.36
CA LEU A 373 -8.60 19.91 -18.25
C LEU A 373 -7.53 20.39 -19.22
N ARG A 374 -7.65 19.95 -20.47
CA ARG A 374 -6.68 20.29 -21.51
C ARG A 374 -6.80 21.76 -21.89
N HIS A 375 -5.68 22.41 -22.14
CA HIS A 375 -5.65 23.80 -22.58
C HIS A 375 -6.54 23.98 -23.83
N GLY A 376 -7.46 24.94 -23.77
CA GLY A 376 -8.39 25.25 -24.87
C GLY A 376 -9.63 24.33 -24.94
N HIS A 377 -9.77 23.37 -24.02
CA HIS A 377 -10.94 22.53 -23.90
C HIS A 377 -11.90 23.07 -22.83
N ASP A 378 -13.18 22.72 -22.96
CA ASP A 378 -14.21 23.11 -22.00
C ASP A 378 -14.60 22.04 -20.98
N GLU A 379 -14.24 20.79 -21.24
CA GLU A 379 -14.58 19.63 -20.42
C GLU A 379 -13.32 18.93 -19.90
N TRP A 380 -13.45 18.37 -18.70
CA TRP A 380 -12.42 17.55 -18.07
C TRP A 380 -12.38 16.16 -18.72
N ASP A 381 -11.19 15.60 -18.90
CA ASP A 381 -11.03 14.20 -19.30
C ASP A 381 -11.78 13.28 -18.29
N PRO A 382 -12.34 12.13 -18.73
CA PRO A 382 -12.91 11.16 -17.80
C PRO A 382 -11.89 10.76 -16.72
N PRO A 383 -12.32 10.59 -15.45
CA PRO A 383 -11.42 10.17 -14.40
C PRO A 383 -10.77 8.82 -14.67
N SER A 384 -9.52 8.67 -14.27
CA SER A 384 -8.84 7.38 -14.20
C SER A 384 -7.81 7.35 -13.06
N GLU A 385 -7.28 6.16 -12.76
CA GLU A 385 -6.41 5.95 -11.60
C GLU A 385 -5.12 6.79 -11.70
N PHE A 386 -4.70 7.38 -10.58
CA PHE A 386 -3.49 8.20 -10.49
C PHE A 386 -2.44 7.56 -9.57
N PHE A 387 -2.87 7.07 -8.42
CA PHE A 387 -2.03 6.39 -7.44
C PHE A 387 -2.88 5.42 -6.63
N ASP A 388 -2.59 4.13 -6.74
CA ASP A 388 -3.41 3.05 -6.17
C ASP A 388 -2.54 1.95 -5.56
N ALA A 389 -2.19 2.11 -4.29
CA ALA A 389 -1.49 1.05 -3.55
C ALA A 389 -2.52 -0.01 -3.13
N PRO A 390 -2.42 -1.26 -3.62
CA PRO A 390 -3.43 -2.28 -3.37
C PRO A 390 -3.58 -2.61 -1.89
N ASP A 391 -4.82 -2.58 -1.43
CA ASP A 391 -5.22 -2.83 -0.05
C ASP A 391 -4.53 -1.94 1.01
N ARG A 392 -4.22 -0.70 0.62
CA ARG A 392 -3.73 0.35 1.52
C ARG A 392 -4.64 1.55 1.47
N ASN A 393 -4.89 2.15 2.63
CA ASN A 393 -5.58 3.43 2.67
C ASN A 393 -4.65 4.56 2.17
N LEU A 394 -5.17 5.39 1.26
CA LEU A 394 -4.43 6.46 0.59
C LEU A 394 -4.90 7.87 0.99
N THR A 395 -5.45 8.01 2.21
CA THR A 395 -6.03 9.29 2.65
C THR A 395 -5.00 10.41 2.63
N GLY A 396 -5.37 11.49 1.95
CA GLY A 396 -4.54 12.68 1.83
C GLY A 396 -3.74 12.70 0.54
N ALA A 397 -3.95 13.71 -0.29
CA ALA A 397 -3.28 13.92 -1.57
C ALA A 397 -3.06 15.41 -1.85
N ALA A 398 -1.93 15.77 -2.46
CA ALA A 398 -1.64 17.14 -2.87
C ALA A 398 -0.84 17.21 -4.17
N LEU A 399 -1.16 18.21 -5.00
CA LEU A 399 -0.39 18.60 -6.17
C LEU A 399 0.19 20.01 -5.98
N TYR A 400 1.37 20.23 -6.54
CA TYR A 400 2.02 21.53 -6.55
C TYR A 400 2.82 21.75 -7.84
N ASN A 401 2.78 22.97 -8.37
CA ASN A 401 3.64 23.43 -9.46
C ASN A 401 4.58 24.50 -8.92
N ASP A 402 5.89 24.29 -9.05
CA ASP A 402 6.90 25.23 -8.55
C ASP A 402 7.02 26.53 -9.34
N ARG A 403 6.37 26.61 -10.50
CA ARG A 403 6.44 27.70 -11.50
C ARG A 403 7.73 27.71 -12.32
N GLN A 404 8.64 26.78 -12.08
CA GLN A 404 9.85 26.54 -12.88
C GLN A 404 9.68 25.37 -13.85
N GLY A 405 8.60 24.60 -13.73
CA GLY A 405 8.26 23.51 -14.64
C GLY A 405 8.21 22.13 -13.98
N GLN A 406 8.48 22.05 -12.67
CA GLN A 406 8.35 20.82 -11.90
C GLN A 406 6.97 20.77 -11.23
N LEU A 407 6.29 19.65 -11.42
CA LEU A 407 5.12 19.26 -10.64
C LEU A 407 5.55 18.31 -9.52
N TYR A 408 4.91 18.44 -8.36
CA TYR A 408 5.06 17.58 -7.19
C TYR A 408 3.72 16.94 -6.87
N HIS A 409 3.78 15.68 -6.46
CA HIS A 409 2.66 14.93 -5.91
C HIS A 409 3.07 14.42 -4.54
N PHE A 410 2.20 14.65 -3.55
CA PHE A 410 2.32 14.13 -2.19
C PHE A 410 1.11 13.26 -1.87
N ASN A 411 1.31 12.15 -1.17
CA ASN A 411 0.21 11.32 -0.70
C ASN A 411 0.51 10.72 0.68
N GLY A 412 -0.52 10.52 1.49
CA GLY A 412 -0.46 9.62 2.63
C GLY A 412 -0.56 8.17 2.16
N LEU A 413 0.21 7.26 2.75
CA LEU A 413 0.15 5.83 2.44
C LEU A 413 0.11 5.04 3.74
N ALA A 414 -1.00 4.39 4.06
CA ALA A 414 -1.13 3.59 5.27
C ALA A 414 -0.34 2.28 5.17
N ALA A 415 0.05 1.72 6.33
CA ALA A 415 0.58 0.37 6.41
C ALA A 415 -0.53 -0.68 6.21
N ALA A 416 -1.79 -0.30 6.41
CA ALA A 416 -2.96 -1.18 6.44
C ALA A 416 -4.23 -0.43 5.99
N GLY A 417 -5.37 -0.76 6.60
CA GLY A 417 -6.58 0.06 6.56
C GLY A 417 -6.48 1.27 7.50
N THR A 418 -7.44 2.19 7.35
CA THR A 418 -7.55 3.46 8.10
C THR A 418 -6.46 4.48 7.79
N TRP A 419 -6.67 5.73 8.22
CA TRP A 419 -5.72 6.83 8.06
C TRP A 419 -5.00 7.16 9.37
N GLY A 420 -4.67 6.13 10.16
CA GLY A 420 -3.94 6.26 11.42
C GLY A 420 -2.50 6.72 11.21
N PRO A 421 -1.52 5.83 11.40
CA PRO A 421 -0.14 6.07 10.97
C PRO A 421 -0.03 5.94 9.44
N LEU A 422 0.55 6.94 8.78
CA LEU A 422 0.77 6.96 7.34
C LEU A 422 2.26 7.17 7.07
N ALA A 423 2.80 6.59 6.00
CA ALA A 423 3.99 7.09 5.35
C ALA A 423 3.65 8.36 4.55
N LEU A 424 4.57 9.31 4.51
CA LEU A 424 4.47 10.48 3.63
C LEU A 424 5.23 10.19 2.33
N VAL A 425 4.51 10.11 1.21
CA VAL A 425 5.06 9.75 -0.10
C VAL A 425 5.17 11.00 -0.98
N MET A 426 6.22 11.08 -1.79
CA MET A 426 6.39 12.12 -2.80
C MET A 426 6.88 11.55 -4.14
N ARG A 427 6.39 12.12 -5.24
CA ARG A 427 6.96 11.96 -6.60
C ARG A 427 6.90 13.28 -7.36
N THR A 428 7.65 13.39 -8.45
CA THR A 428 7.71 14.61 -9.26
C THR A 428 7.60 14.32 -10.76
N SER A 429 7.19 15.33 -11.53
CA SER A 429 7.06 15.29 -12.99
C SER A 429 7.57 16.57 -13.64
N THR A 430 8.34 16.46 -14.72
CA THR A 430 8.90 17.60 -15.49
C THR A 430 8.32 17.71 -16.89
N ASP A 431 7.39 16.84 -17.26
CA ASP A 431 6.80 16.69 -18.59
C ASP A 431 5.30 16.98 -18.57
N ASN A 432 4.92 18.07 -17.88
CA ASN A 432 3.53 18.52 -17.72
C ASN A 432 2.62 17.51 -17.02
N GLY A 433 3.18 16.66 -16.13
CA GLY A 433 2.41 15.65 -15.43
C GLY A 433 2.03 14.48 -16.34
N CYS A 434 2.80 14.23 -17.41
CA CYS A 434 2.59 13.09 -18.30
C CYS A 434 3.19 11.82 -17.68
N THR A 435 4.43 11.90 -17.20
CA THR A 435 5.09 10.82 -16.46
C THR A 435 5.58 11.31 -15.11
N TRP A 436 5.71 10.39 -14.16
CA TRP A 436 6.14 10.70 -12.80
C TRP A 436 7.33 9.82 -12.42
N LEU A 437 8.28 10.39 -11.70
CA LEU A 437 9.36 9.60 -11.09
C LEU A 437 8.80 8.56 -10.13
N THR A 438 9.59 7.51 -9.88
CA THR A 438 9.27 6.51 -8.86
C THR A 438 8.97 7.21 -7.53
N PRO A 439 7.82 6.88 -6.89
CA PRO A 439 7.49 7.41 -5.57
C PRO A 439 8.58 7.06 -4.57
N ARG A 440 8.77 7.97 -3.61
CA ARG A 440 9.62 7.71 -2.46
C ARG A 440 8.94 8.11 -1.16
N ILE A 441 9.18 7.33 -0.12
CA ILE A 441 8.83 7.73 1.24
C ILE A 441 9.79 8.86 1.68
N ILE A 442 9.23 10.01 2.06
CA ILE A 442 9.96 11.20 2.50
C ILE A 442 9.86 11.46 4.00
N GLY A 443 9.05 10.68 4.72
CA GLY A 443 9.09 10.56 6.18
C GLY A 443 10.05 9.47 6.64
N SER A 444 10.35 9.41 7.94
CA SER A 444 11.19 8.34 8.51
C SER A 444 10.49 6.99 8.56
N GLU A 445 9.16 6.98 8.74
CA GLU A 445 8.33 5.80 8.92
C GLU A 445 6.83 6.14 8.84
N HIS A 446 5.99 5.11 9.00
CA HIS A 446 4.55 5.28 9.21
C HIS A 446 4.26 5.88 10.58
N GLN A 447 3.64 7.07 10.61
CA GLN A 447 3.29 7.75 11.85
C GLN A 447 2.11 8.72 11.64
N ASN A 448 1.57 9.23 12.75
CA ASN A 448 0.65 10.36 12.70
C ASN A 448 1.35 11.57 12.06
N ARG A 449 0.60 12.64 11.76
CA ARG A 449 1.15 13.88 11.19
C ARG A 449 1.53 13.77 9.71
N HIS A 450 1.20 12.67 9.04
CA HIS A 450 1.49 12.40 7.63
C HIS A 450 0.24 12.36 6.74
N GLN A 451 -0.96 12.62 7.28
CA GLN A 451 -2.19 12.73 6.49
C GLN A 451 -2.15 14.01 5.67
N VAL A 452 -1.79 13.89 4.39
CA VAL A 452 -1.54 15.02 3.48
C VAL A 452 -2.78 15.91 3.34
N ILE A 453 -2.57 17.22 3.44
CA ILE A 453 -3.58 18.25 3.16
C ILE A 453 -3.21 18.94 1.83
N SER A 454 -4.16 19.09 0.92
CA SER A 454 -3.98 19.92 -0.28
C SER A 454 -3.71 21.38 0.10
N GLY A 455 -2.80 22.03 -0.61
CA GLY A 455 -2.32 23.38 -0.27
C GLY A 455 -0.82 23.45 -0.01
N THR A 456 -0.04 22.53 -0.59
CA THR A 456 1.41 22.65 -0.67
C THR A 456 1.80 24.00 -1.24
N SER A 457 2.82 24.63 -0.69
CA SER A 457 3.29 25.94 -1.15
C SER A 457 4.81 26.04 -1.10
N GLN A 458 5.35 27.05 -1.77
CA GLN A 458 6.76 27.41 -1.67
C GLN A 458 6.89 28.81 -1.07
N THR A 459 7.78 28.96 -0.10
CA THR A 459 8.10 30.26 0.50
C THR A 459 8.97 31.12 -0.43
N GLN A 460 9.10 32.41 -0.13
CA GLN A 460 9.98 33.33 -0.88
C GLN A 460 11.45 32.89 -0.86
N GLU A 461 11.87 32.17 0.17
CA GLU A 461 13.20 31.58 0.30
C GLU A 461 13.37 30.28 -0.51
N GLY A 462 12.30 29.79 -1.15
CA GLY A 462 12.31 28.57 -1.94
C GLY A 462 11.97 27.29 -1.16
N TYR A 463 11.55 27.40 0.11
CA TYR A 463 11.23 26.23 0.93
C TYR A 463 9.87 25.65 0.57
N LEU A 464 9.78 24.35 0.37
CA LEU A 464 8.51 23.66 0.18
C LEU A 464 7.87 23.42 1.55
N ILE A 465 6.56 23.70 1.64
CA ILE A 465 5.73 23.51 2.83
C ILE A 465 4.60 22.57 2.45
N GLN A 466 4.54 21.41 3.11
CA GLN A 466 3.46 20.43 2.97
C GLN A 466 2.67 20.34 4.29
N PRO A 467 1.44 20.87 4.36
CA PRO A 467 0.58 20.68 5.52
C PRO A 467 0.06 19.23 5.59
N CYS A 468 -0.07 18.70 6.81
CA CYS A 468 -0.66 17.40 7.08
C CYS A 468 -1.50 17.44 8.36
N ASP A 469 -2.60 16.69 8.46
CA ASP A 469 -3.32 16.60 9.74
C ASP A 469 -2.42 15.94 10.79
N ALA A 470 -2.36 16.55 11.97
CA ALA A 470 -1.44 16.11 13.03
C ALA A 470 -1.85 14.77 13.64
N VAL A 471 -3.15 14.45 13.62
CA VAL A 471 -3.71 13.17 14.07
C VAL A 471 -4.98 12.89 13.26
N PRO A 472 -5.46 11.64 13.21
CA PRO A 472 -6.67 11.27 12.44
C PRO A 472 -7.99 11.84 13.00
N GLY A 473 -7.94 12.40 14.22
CA GLY A 473 -9.07 12.99 14.94
C GLY A 473 -9.36 14.44 14.53
N GLY A 474 -10.63 14.82 14.53
CA GLY A 474 -11.08 16.17 14.12
C GLY A 474 -10.67 17.34 15.04
N SER A 475 -9.84 17.10 16.05
CA SER A 475 -9.45 18.09 17.07
C SER A 475 -7.96 18.09 17.40
N GLY A 476 -7.12 17.47 16.56
CA GLY A 476 -5.69 17.39 16.82
C GLY A 476 -4.83 18.43 16.13
N GLY A 477 -5.39 19.23 15.21
CA GLY A 477 -4.67 20.29 14.55
C GLY A 477 -3.91 19.84 13.31
N THR A 478 -3.07 20.72 12.78
CA THR A 478 -2.30 20.54 11.55
C THR A 478 -0.80 20.61 11.84
N ALA A 479 -0.05 19.68 11.26
CA ALA A 479 1.41 19.66 11.18
C ALA A 479 1.88 20.29 9.85
N ILE A 480 3.14 20.72 9.80
CA ILE A 480 3.78 21.15 8.56
C ILE A 480 5.10 20.41 8.38
N HIS A 481 5.33 19.94 7.16
CA HIS A 481 6.62 19.37 6.74
C HIS A 481 7.31 20.39 5.86
N ILE A 482 8.58 20.65 6.14
CA ILE A 482 9.36 21.68 5.46
C ILE A 482 10.56 21.04 4.77
N SER A 483 10.70 21.29 3.47
CA SER A 483 11.92 20.98 2.72
C SER A 483 12.63 22.26 2.30
N ARG A 484 13.95 22.31 2.54
CA ARG A 484 14.80 23.47 2.22
C ARG A 484 15.70 23.24 1.00
N ASP A 485 15.62 22.07 0.39
CA ASP A 485 16.56 21.56 -0.62
C ASP A 485 15.85 20.98 -1.85
N GLY A 486 14.68 21.53 -2.19
CA GLY A 486 13.91 21.12 -3.38
C GLY A 486 13.21 19.78 -3.21
N GLY A 487 12.83 19.44 -1.98
CA GLY A 487 12.12 18.22 -1.64
C GLY A 487 13.03 17.04 -1.29
N GLN A 488 14.36 17.18 -1.31
CA GLN A 488 15.28 16.07 -1.04
C GLN A 488 15.16 15.57 0.41
N THR A 489 15.19 16.49 1.38
CA THR A 489 14.99 16.21 2.81
C THR A 489 13.80 16.99 3.35
N TRP A 490 13.15 16.43 4.37
CA TRP A 490 11.96 16.99 5.01
C TRP A 490 12.10 16.99 6.52
N ASN A 491 11.61 18.04 7.16
CA ASN A 491 11.58 18.17 8.61
C ASN A 491 10.22 18.64 9.08
N ASP A 492 9.65 17.94 10.06
CA ASP A 492 8.49 18.39 10.83
C ASP A 492 8.96 19.16 12.09
N PRO A 493 8.78 20.49 12.16
CA PRO A 493 9.21 21.29 13.31
C PRO A 493 8.45 20.96 14.61
N GLY A 494 7.32 20.27 14.51
CA GLY A 494 6.49 19.87 15.63
C GLY A 494 6.69 18.41 16.08
N ALA A 495 7.52 17.64 15.39
CA ALA A 495 7.82 16.25 15.76
C ALA A 495 8.42 16.17 17.18
N GLY A 496 7.97 15.19 17.96
CA GLY A 496 8.39 14.98 19.35
C GLY A 496 7.91 16.03 20.36
N LYS A 497 7.20 17.08 19.92
CA LYS A 497 6.66 18.12 20.82
C LYS A 497 5.25 17.74 21.30
N PRO A 498 4.86 18.15 22.52
CA PRO A 498 3.53 17.85 23.05
C PRO A 498 2.43 18.55 22.25
N LYS A 499 1.24 17.93 22.22
CA LYS A 499 0.04 18.53 21.64
C LYS A 499 -0.23 19.90 22.30
N PRO A 500 -0.38 20.99 21.53
CA PRO A 500 -0.76 22.29 22.08
C PRO A 500 -2.15 22.31 22.70
N GLU A 501 -2.36 23.18 23.68
CA GLU A 501 -3.70 23.61 24.06
C GLU A 501 -4.21 24.61 23.02
N PHE A 502 -5.25 24.22 22.28
CA PHE A 502 -5.87 25.09 21.28
C PHE A 502 -6.85 26.06 21.96
N ALA A 503 -6.31 27.11 22.57
CA ALA A 503 -7.07 28.18 23.22
C ALA A 503 -6.54 29.57 22.84
N GLU A 504 -7.40 30.59 22.95
CA GLU A 504 -7.04 31.97 22.64
C GLU A 504 -5.82 32.44 23.44
N GLY A 505 -4.87 33.09 22.75
CA GLY A 505 -3.63 33.60 23.35
C GLY A 505 -2.56 32.53 23.62
N GLN A 506 -2.84 31.25 23.40
CA GLN A 506 -1.84 30.18 23.55
C GLN A 506 -0.95 30.04 22.31
N THR A 507 0.22 29.45 22.50
CA THR A 507 1.17 29.13 21.42
C THR A 507 1.60 27.66 21.54
N GLY A 508 2.01 27.07 20.43
CA GLY A 508 2.41 25.67 20.41
C GLY A 508 3.12 25.27 19.14
N ALA A 509 3.50 23.99 19.09
CA ALA A 509 4.27 23.42 18.00
C ALA A 509 3.45 23.10 16.74
N TRP A 510 2.12 23.08 16.85
CA TRP A 510 1.20 22.64 15.80
C TRP A 510 0.18 23.75 15.53
N ILE A 511 -0.45 23.72 14.35
CA ILE A 511 -1.48 24.67 13.94
C ILE A 511 -2.83 24.21 14.50
N ALA A 512 -3.63 25.14 15.03
CA ALA A 512 -5.00 24.86 15.44
C ALA A 512 -5.90 24.63 14.21
N GLY A 513 -6.81 23.66 14.29
CA GLY A 513 -7.68 23.29 13.17
C GLY A 513 -7.13 22.13 12.33
N ILE A 514 -8.04 21.28 11.86
CA ILE A 514 -7.74 20.23 10.88
C ILE A 514 -7.81 20.81 9.47
N HIS A 515 -7.09 20.22 8.53
CA HIS A 515 -7.02 20.65 7.14
C HIS A 515 -6.57 22.11 6.98
N ALA A 516 -5.70 22.60 7.87
CA ALA A 516 -5.35 24.00 7.88
C ALA A 516 -4.48 24.37 6.67
N GLY A 517 -4.95 25.32 5.88
CA GLY A 517 -4.18 25.90 4.77
C GLY A 517 -3.11 26.86 5.30
N VAL A 518 -1.91 26.83 4.72
CA VAL A 518 -0.77 27.64 5.18
C VAL A 518 -0.27 28.57 4.07
N VAL A 519 -0.06 29.84 4.39
CA VAL A 519 0.48 30.84 3.48
C VAL A 519 1.58 31.66 4.14
N GLN A 520 2.60 32.05 3.37
CA GLN A 520 3.63 32.97 3.86
C GLN A 520 3.16 34.42 3.72
N LEU A 521 3.26 35.18 4.81
CA LEU A 521 3.07 36.63 4.84
C LEU A 521 4.29 37.36 4.26
N ARG A 522 4.10 38.62 3.88
CA ARG A 522 5.18 39.45 3.32
C ARG A 522 6.37 39.65 4.25
N ASP A 523 6.17 39.53 5.56
CA ASP A 523 7.21 39.65 6.58
C ASP A 523 7.90 38.31 6.91
N GLY A 524 7.64 37.26 6.14
CA GLY A 524 8.24 35.93 6.27
C GLY A 524 7.53 35.00 7.25
N ARG A 525 6.59 35.50 8.07
CA ARG A 525 5.80 34.65 8.97
C ARG A 525 4.85 33.75 8.18
N LEU A 526 4.52 32.59 8.74
CA LEU A 526 3.46 31.73 8.22
C LEU A 526 2.13 32.08 8.90
N LEU A 527 1.09 32.27 8.10
CA LEU A 527 -0.30 32.36 8.54
C LEU A 527 -1.00 31.06 8.16
N ALA A 528 -1.71 30.47 9.11
CA ALA A 528 -2.56 29.31 8.86
C ALA A 528 -4.03 29.67 9.00
N PHE A 529 -4.87 29.03 8.17
CA PHE A 529 -6.32 29.10 8.21
C PHE A 529 -6.82 27.70 8.56
N GLY A 530 -7.31 27.51 9.79
CA GLY A 530 -7.72 26.20 10.32
C GLY A 530 -8.81 26.31 11.38
#